data_AF-A0A8P4GJM9-F1
#
_entry.id   AF-A0A8P4GJM9-F1
#
_cell.length_a   1.000
_cell.length_b   1.000
_cell.length_c   1.000
_cell.angle_alpha   90.00
_cell.angle_beta   90.00
_cell.angle_gamma   90.00
#
_symmetry.space_group_name_H-M   'P 1'
#
loop_
_entity.id
_entity.type
_entity.pdbx_description
1 polymer ?
#
loop_
_entity_poly.entity_id
_entity_poly.type
_entity_poly.pdbx_seq_one_letter_code
_entity_poly.pdbx_strand_id
1 'polypeptide(L)'
;MNAECSTTWGKRNESLCLLADPYPVDTGVYWCESGAGECSSAVNITVTGGSVILESPVLPVPEGENVTLRCTNKMTFSSNITAEFYKNGLLIGNSSSGNLSILSVLKSDEGLYKCSISGAQSPDSWLAVRGKINSDVSYTDVTITQEVQPNRDREIDDTSTFYSLLKPGATREEATEPVLKSI
;
A
#
# COMPACT_ATOMS: atom_id res chain seq x y z
N MET A 1 6.68 4.54 -23.61
CA MET A 1 6.79 5.99 -23.35
C MET A 1 6.23 6.19 -21.95
N ASN A 2 7.06 6.61 -20.99
CA ASN A 2 6.66 6.77 -19.59
C ASN A 2 5.97 8.14 -19.42
N ALA A 3 4.87 8.21 -18.66
CA ALA A 3 4.17 9.46 -18.42
C ALA A 3 4.52 10.01 -17.02
N GLU A 4 5.08 11.21 -16.96
CA GLU A 4 5.27 11.96 -15.72
C GLU A 4 3.91 12.32 -15.10
N CYS A 5 3.87 12.52 -13.77
CA CYS A 5 2.76 13.19 -13.09
C CYS A 5 2.50 14.56 -13.78
N SER A 6 1.52 14.55 -14.67
CA SER A 6 1.21 15.61 -15.63
C SER A 6 -0.16 16.19 -15.32
N THR A 7 -0.33 17.48 -15.63
CA THR A 7 -1.55 18.26 -15.40
C THR A 7 -2.83 17.67 -15.99
N THR A 8 -2.71 16.69 -16.89
CA THR A 8 -3.84 15.97 -17.50
C THR A 8 -4.56 15.01 -16.56
N TRP A 9 -3.90 14.50 -15.52
CA TRP A 9 -4.48 13.47 -14.64
C TRP A 9 -3.94 13.53 -13.19
N GLY A 10 -2.94 14.38 -12.91
CA GLY A 10 -2.46 14.68 -11.55
C GLY A 10 -1.96 16.12 -11.42
N LYS A 11 -1.83 16.61 -10.19
CA LYS A 11 -1.20 17.88 -9.86
C LYS A 11 0.10 17.63 -9.12
N ARG A 12 1.18 18.24 -9.59
CA ARG A 12 2.46 18.23 -8.87
C ARG A 12 2.41 19.24 -7.74
N ASN A 13 2.76 18.81 -6.54
CA ASN A 13 3.06 19.68 -5.42
C ASN A 13 4.42 19.28 -4.85
N GLU A 14 5.48 19.97 -5.29
CA GLU A 14 6.87 19.62 -4.97
C GLU A 14 7.21 18.17 -5.38
N SER A 15 7.49 17.29 -4.42
CA SER A 15 7.78 15.85 -4.59
C SER A 15 6.53 14.96 -4.56
N LEU A 16 5.34 15.55 -4.35
CA LEU A 16 4.06 14.83 -4.30
C LEU A 16 3.32 14.91 -5.65
N CYS A 17 2.72 13.78 -6.03
CA CYS A 17 1.73 13.69 -7.11
C CYS A 17 0.33 13.52 -6.51
N LEU A 18 -0.54 14.50 -6.76
CA LEU A 18 -1.92 14.51 -6.27
C LEU A 18 -2.89 14.15 -7.40
N LEU A 19 -3.57 13.03 -7.30
CA LEU A 19 -4.69 12.68 -8.17
C LEU A 19 -5.89 13.57 -7.79
N ALA A 20 -6.16 14.60 -8.58
CA ALA A 20 -7.18 15.59 -8.26
C ALA A 20 -8.60 15.04 -8.47
N ASP A 21 -8.81 14.30 -9.56
CA ASP A 21 -10.10 13.68 -9.94
C ASP A 21 -9.84 12.26 -10.44
N PRO A 22 -9.56 11.29 -9.54
CA PRO A 22 -9.24 9.93 -9.95
C PRO A 22 -10.48 9.22 -10.51
N TYR A 23 -10.34 8.62 -11.69
CA TYR A 23 -11.33 7.76 -12.34
C TYR A 23 -10.87 6.30 -12.28
N PRO A 24 -11.77 5.32 -12.45
CA PRO A 24 -11.39 3.89 -12.46
C PRO A 24 -10.25 3.52 -13.43
N VAL A 25 -10.07 4.30 -14.51
CA VAL A 25 -8.97 4.16 -15.47
C VAL A 25 -7.59 4.49 -14.88
N ASP A 26 -7.55 5.26 -13.79
CA ASP A 26 -6.34 5.57 -13.02
C ASP A 26 -6.02 4.45 -12.00
N THR A 27 -6.60 3.25 -12.15
CA THR A 27 -6.19 2.08 -11.37
C THR A 27 -4.89 1.51 -11.94
N GLY A 28 -3.91 1.24 -11.09
CA GLY A 28 -2.62 0.73 -11.56
C GLY A 28 -1.56 0.61 -10.48
N VAL A 29 -0.33 0.37 -10.92
CA VAL A 29 0.85 0.27 -10.05
C VAL A 29 1.64 1.57 -10.11
N TYR A 30 2.01 2.07 -8.93
CA TYR A 30 2.58 3.39 -8.69
C TYR A 30 3.92 3.23 -7.97
N TRP A 31 4.94 3.95 -8.41
CA TRP A 31 6.22 4.07 -7.71
C TRP A 31 6.83 5.45 -7.98
N CYS A 32 7.79 5.84 -7.16
CA CYS A 32 8.58 7.05 -7.34
C CYS A 32 9.98 6.70 -7.85
N GLU A 33 10.56 7.57 -8.67
CA GLU A 33 11.95 7.44 -9.14
C GLU A 33 12.75 8.69 -8.74
N SER A 34 13.95 8.49 -8.20
CA SER A 34 14.86 9.58 -7.88
C SER A 34 15.61 10.06 -9.13
N GLY A 35 16.19 11.28 -9.08
CA GLY A 35 17.05 11.77 -10.17
C GLY A 35 18.29 10.90 -10.43
N ALA A 36 18.66 10.04 -9.47
CA ALA A 36 19.73 9.05 -9.59
C ALA A 36 19.26 7.71 -10.21
N GLY A 37 17.97 7.57 -10.54
CA GLY A 37 17.39 6.35 -11.11
C GLY A 37 17.01 5.28 -10.07
N GLU A 38 16.98 5.62 -8.77
CA GLU A 38 16.52 4.69 -7.73
C GLU A 38 14.99 4.68 -7.68
N CYS A 39 14.39 3.49 -7.66
CA CYS A 39 12.94 3.32 -7.58
C CYS A 39 12.49 3.00 -6.15
N SER A 40 11.37 3.59 -5.73
CA SER A 40 10.70 3.20 -4.48
C SER A 40 10.06 1.82 -4.61
N SER A 41 9.60 1.27 -3.49
CA SER A 41 8.62 0.19 -3.52
C SER A 41 7.40 0.59 -4.35
N ALA A 42 6.87 -0.37 -5.09
CA ALA A 42 5.65 -0.20 -5.87
C ALA A 42 4.40 -0.44 -5.01
N VAL A 43 3.35 0.32 -5.27
CA VAL A 43 2.05 0.19 -4.60
C VAL A 43 0.96 0.05 -5.66
N ASN A 44 -0.08 -0.74 -5.39
CA ASN A 44 -1.22 -0.86 -6.30
C ASN A 44 -2.35 0.05 -5.81
N ILE A 45 -2.75 1.02 -6.63
CA ILE A 45 -3.84 1.94 -6.35
C ILE A 45 -5.05 1.49 -7.16
N THR A 46 -6.15 1.23 -6.46
CA THR A 46 -7.45 0.89 -7.03
C THR A 46 -8.39 2.06 -6.82
N VAL A 47 -8.81 2.67 -7.92
CA VAL A 47 -9.79 3.75 -7.91
C VAL A 47 -11.16 3.16 -8.19
N THR A 48 -12.10 3.38 -7.27
CA THR A 48 -13.46 2.83 -7.40
C THR A 48 -14.52 3.91 -7.33
N GLY A 49 -15.64 3.68 -8.02
CA GLY A 49 -16.84 4.54 -7.93
C GLY A 49 -17.68 4.30 -6.67
N GLY A 50 -17.24 3.42 -5.77
CA GLY A 50 -17.92 3.13 -4.52
C GLY A 50 -17.80 4.28 -3.52
N SER A 51 -18.80 4.40 -2.63
CA SER A 51 -18.78 5.41 -1.56
C SER A 51 -18.01 4.95 -0.32
N VAL A 52 -17.83 3.65 -0.12
CA VAL A 52 -17.20 3.06 1.08
C VAL A 52 -15.77 2.65 0.79
N ILE A 53 -14.85 3.01 1.68
CA ILE A 53 -13.42 2.75 1.54
C ILE A 53 -12.88 2.14 2.82
N LEU A 54 -12.04 1.13 2.66
CA LEU A 54 -11.23 0.59 3.75
C LEU A 54 -9.81 1.15 3.65
N GLU A 55 -9.41 1.93 4.65
CA GLU A 55 -8.05 2.39 4.84
C GLU A 55 -7.26 1.33 5.62
N SER A 56 -6.32 0.68 4.93
CA SER A 56 -5.35 -0.28 5.49
C SER A 56 -3.92 0.28 5.42
N PRO A 57 -2.93 -0.29 6.11
CA PRO A 57 -1.51 0.06 5.93
C PRO A 57 -1.01 -0.21 4.51
N VAL A 58 -0.06 0.61 4.03
CA VAL A 58 0.60 0.42 2.73
C VAL A 58 1.75 -0.59 2.82
N LEU A 59 2.36 -0.71 4.00
CA LEU A 59 3.53 -1.56 4.20
C LEU A 59 3.14 -2.78 5.04
N PRO A 60 3.83 -3.92 4.85
CA PRO A 60 3.62 -5.08 5.69
C PRO A 60 3.78 -4.73 7.18
N VAL A 61 2.78 -5.08 7.99
CA VAL A 61 2.78 -4.82 9.42
C VAL A 61 3.67 -5.85 10.12
N PRO A 62 4.66 -5.46 10.93
CA PRO A 62 5.44 -6.42 11.70
C PRO A 62 4.57 -7.18 12.71
N GLU A 63 4.84 -8.47 12.88
CA GLU A 63 4.19 -9.25 13.94
C GLU A 63 4.45 -8.66 15.34
N GLY A 64 3.39 -8.61 16.16
CA GLY A 64 3.40 -8.05 17.50
C GLY A 64 3.04 -6.55 17.56
N GLU A 65 3.00 -5.85 16.42
CA GLU A 65 2.53 -4.47 16.34
C GLU A 65 1.00 -4.39 16.33
N ASN A 66 0.48 -3.19 16.58
CA ASN A 66 -0.95 -2.92 16.50
C ASN A 66 -1.28 -2.22 15.17
N VAL A 67 -2.37 -2.62 14.54
CA VAL A 67 -2.89 -1.96 13.34
C VAL A 67 -4.35 -1.58 13.54
N THR A 68 -4.72 -0.42 13.00
CA THR A 68 -6.12 0.02 12.92
C THR A 68 -6.52 0.14 11.47
N LEU A 69 -7.56 -0.60 11.09
CA LEU A 69 -8.25 -0.45 9.81
C LEU A 69 -9.40 0.53 9.99
N ARG A 70 -9.52 1.48 9.07
CA ARG A 70 -10.55 2.53 9.15
C ARG A 70 -11.47 2.45 7.95
N CYS A 71 -12.76 2.25 8.21
CA CYS A 71 -13.81 2.24 7.22
C CYS A 71 -14.42 3.64 7.13
N THR A 72 -14.44 4.22 5.94
CA THR A 72 -14.99 5.56 5.69
C THR A 72 -16.05 5.52 4.61
N ASN A 73 -16.97 6.49 4.64
CA ASN A 73 -17.93 6.71 3.56
C ASN A 73 -17.77 8.14 3.04
N LYS A 74 -17.40 8.28 1.76
CA LYS A 74 -17.15 9.57 1.08
C LYS A 74 -18.36 10.51 1.09
N MET A 75 -19.58 9.98 1.23
CA MET A 75 -20.81 10.76 1.16
C MET A 75 -21.31 11.22 2.54
N THR A 76 -20.78 10.69 3.63
CA THR A 76 -21.26 10.99 4.99
C THR A 76 -20.12 11.44 5.90
N PHE A 77 -20.20 12.68 6.38
CA PHE A 77 -19.27 13.25 7.37
C PHE A 77 -19.66 12.91 8.83
N SER A 78 -20.60 11.99 9.04
CA SER A 78 -21.04 11.57 10.38
C SER A 78 -19.96 10.72 11.05
N SER A 79 -19.65 11.02 12.30
CA SER A 79 -18.75 10.21 13.14
C SER A 79 -19.40 8.94 13.69
N ASN A 80 -20.74 8.84 13.62
CA ASN A 80 -21.48 7.64 14.01
C ASN A 80 -21.86 6.86 12.76
N ILE A 81 -21.07 5.83 12.44
CA ILE A 81 -21.34 4.86 11.37
C ILE A 81 -21.27 3.47 11.96
N THR A 82 -22.17 2.58 11.57
CA THR A 82 -22.02 1.15 11.90
C THR A 82 -21.34 0.48 10.72
N ALA A 83 -20.05 0.18 10.88
CA ALA A 83 -19.27 -0.54 9.90
C ALA A 83 -19.15 -2.02 10.29
N GLU A 84 -19.37 -2.90 9.34
CA GLU A 84 -19.08 -4.32 9.44
C GLU A 84 -17.74 -4.60 8.77
N PHE A 85 -16.89 -5.42 9.39
CA PHE A 85 -15.57 -5.77 8.87
C PHE A 85 -15.52 -7.25 8.50
N TYR A 86 -14.91 -7.52 7.35
CA TYR A 86 -14.78 -8.85 6.80
C TYR A 86 -13.30 -9.15 6.54
N LYS A 87 -12.90 -10.39 6.78
CA LYS A 87 -11.60 -10.95 6.41
C LYS A 87 -11.81 -12.23 5.62
N ASN A 88 -11.22 -12.31 4.43
CA ASN A 88 -11.35 -13.46 3.52
C ASN A 88 -12.83 -13.86 3.31
N GLY A 89 -13.71 -12.84 3.21
CA GLY A 89 -15.15 -13.01 3.05
C GLY A 89 -15.94 -13.31 4.34
N LEU A 90 -15.28 -13.54 5.48
CA LEU A 90 -15.93 -13.85 6.75
C LEU A 90 -16.10 -12.58 7.60
N LEU A 91 -17.27 -12.39 8.19
CA LEU A 91 -17.53 -11.30 9.14
C LEU A 91 -16.69 -11.52 10.41
N ILE A 92 -15.81 -10.57 10.72
CA ILE A 92 -14.92 -10.62 11.89
C ILE A 92 -15.35 -9.67 13.01
N GLY A 93 -16.23 -8.70 12.72
CA GLY A 93 -16.76 -7.80 13.75
C GLY A 93 -17.50 -6.59 13.18
N ASN A 94 -18.05 -5.79 14.08
CA ASN A 94 -18.68 -4.50 13.78
C ASN A 94 -18.10 -3.39 14.65
N SER A 95 -18.22 -2.14 14.20
CA SER A 95 -17.73 -0.96 14.91
C SER A 95 -18.60 0.26 14.64
N SER A 96 -19.04 0.93 15.69
CA SER A 96 -19.79 2.19 15.64
C SER A 96 -18.92 3.42 15.35
N SER A 97 -17.60 3.28 15.47
CA SER A 97 -16.63 4.32 15.14
C SER A 97 -16.08 4.20 13.71
N GLY A 98 -16.41 3.10 13.01
CA GLY A 98 -15.80 2.78 11.74
C GLY A 98 -14.34 2.30 11.83
N ASN A 99 -13.81 2.05 13.03
CA ASN A 99 -12.44 1.57 13.21
C ASN A 99 -12.43 0.13 13.74
N LEU A 100 -11.53 -0.70 13.20
CA LEU A 100 -11.22 -2.04 13.69
C LEU A 100 -9.73 -2.08 14.06
N SER A 101 -9.42 -2.37 15.32
CA SER A 101 -8.04 -2.53 15.78
C SER A 101 -7.70 -4.01 15.94
N ILE A 102 -6.61 -4.44 15.30
CA ILE A 102 -5.98 -5.74 15.49
C ILE A 102 -4.75 -5.49 16.37
N LEU A 103 -4.80 -6.02 17.59
CA LEU A 103 -3.72 -5.85 18.57
C LEU A 103 -2.75 -7.01 18.46
N SER A 104 -1.45 -6.72 18.56
CA SER A 104 -0.37 -7.71 18.50
C SER A 104 -0.52 -8.68 17.32
N VAL A 105 -0.51 -8.09 16.11
CA VAL A 105 -0.70 -8.78 14.82
C VAL A 105 0.13 -10.06 14.72
N LEU A 106 -0.49 -11.13 14.23
CA LEU A 106 0.14 -12.41 13.94
C LEU A 106 0.16 -12.68 12.43
N LYS A 107 1.01 -13.59 11.95
CA LYS A 107 0.99 -13.99 10.53
C LYS A 107 -0.37 -14.50 10.07
N SER A 108 -1.15 -15.11 10.97
CA SER A 108 -2.52 -15.52 10.68
C SER A 108 -3.46 -14.36 10.42
N ASP A 109 -3.12 -13.12 10.80
CA ASP A 109 -3.91 -11.91 10.54
C ASP A 109 -3.77 -11.41 9.11
N GLU A 110 -2.81 -11.91 8.34
CA GLU A 110 -2.69 -11.61 6.92
C GLU A 110 -3.93 -12.05 6.12
N GLY A 111 -4.34 -11.25 5.14
CA GLY A 111 -5.44 -11.60 4.24
C GLY A 111 -6.14 -10.41 3.56
N LEU A 112 -7.24 -10.72 2.85
CA LEU A 112 -8.09 -9.73 2.20
C LEU A 112 -9.12 -9.18 3.20
N TYR A 113 -9.07 -7.88 3.46
CA TYR A 113 -10.02 -7.18 4.31
C TYR A 113 -10.93 -6.28 3.48
N LYS A 114 -12.20 -6.20 3.88
CA LYS A 114 -13.14 -5.19 3.40
C LYS A 114 -14.09 -4.76 4.51
N CYS A 115 -14.76 -3.64 4.32
CA CYS A 115 -15.80 -3.20 5.23
C CYS A 115 -17.11 -2.89 4.50
N SER A 116 -18.21 -2.86 5.26
CA SER A 116 -19.55 -2.53 4.76
C SER A 116 -20.19 -1.49 5.67
N ILE A 117 -20.79 -0.46 5.08
CA ILE A 117 -21.60 0.54 5.78
C ILE A 117 -22.97 0.56 5.13
N SER A 118 -24.01 0.18 5.89
CA SER A 118 -25.40 0.16 5.41
C SER A 118 -25.60 -0.62 4.09
N GLY A 119 -24.85 -1.71 3.90
CA GLY A 119 -24.92 -2.58 2.72
C GLY A 119 -24.02 -2.18 1.54
N ALA A 120 -23.41 -0.99 1.57
CA ALA A 120 -22.39 -0.60 0.60
C ALA A 120 -21.01 -1.13 1.05
N GLN A 121 -20.34 -1.91 0.21
CA GLN A 121 -19.06 -2.53 0.52
C GLN A 121 -17.88 -1.75 -0.06
N SER A 122 -16.77 -1.73 0.68
CA SER A 122 -15.47 -1.34 0.13
C SER A 122 -14.95 -2.43 -0.81
N PRO A 123 -14.02 -2.10 -1.70
CA PRO A 123 -13.19 -3.10 -2.35
C PRO A 123 -12.34 -3.85 -1.31
N ASP A 124 -11.84 -5.02 -1.71
CA ASP A 124 -10.90 -5.77 -0.88
C ASP A 124 -9.53 -5.10 -0.84
N SER A 125 -8.89 -5.16 0.31
CA SER A 125 -7.56 -4.61 0.58
C SER A 125 -6.70 -5.64 1.29
N TRP A 126 -5.50 -5.89 0.78
CA TRP A 126 -4.60 -6.91 1.35
C TRP A 126 -3.85 -6.33 2.55
N LEU A 127 -4.03 -6.93 3.72
CA LEU A 127 -3.21 -6.66 4.90
C LEU A 127 -2.05 -7.65 4.91
N ALA A 128 -0.85 -7.20 4.53
CA ALA A 128 0.37 -8.01 4.61
C ALA A 128 0.96 -7.97 6.03
N VAL A 129 1.48 -9.10 6.50
CA VAL A 129 2.14 -9.25 7.81
C VAL A 129 3.56 -9.76 7.62
N ARG A 130 4.53 -9.02 8.17
CA ARG A 130 5.93 -9.40 8.21
C ARG A 130 6.19 -10.25 9.46
N GLY A 131 6.46 -11.54 9.24
CA GLY A 131 6.79 -12.47 10.33
C GLY A 131 8.04 -12.04 11.10
N LYS A 132 8.12 -12.40 12.39
CA LYS A 132 9.36 -12.24 13.16
C LYS A 132 10.46 -13.10 12.56
N ILE A 133 11.62 -12.50 12.29
CA ILE A 133 12.83 -13.29 12.06
C ILE A 133 13.16 -13.93 13.40
N ASN A 134 12.96 -15.24 13.49
CA ASN A 134 13.29 -15.98 14.70
C ASN A 134 14.82 -16.00 14.81
N SER A 135 15.39 -15.10 15.61
CA SER A 135 16.83 -14.97 15.81
C SER A 135 17.46 -16.17 16.52
N ASP A 136 16.66 -17.16 16.91
CA ASP A 136 17.09 -18.43 17.51
C ASP A 136 17.36 -19.54 16.47
N VAL A 137 17.16 -19.26 15.18
CA VAL A 137 17.65 -20.16 14.14
C VAL A 137 19.13 -19.87 13.93
N SER A 138 19.99 -20.72 14.50
CA SER A 138 21.42 -20.70 14.23
C SER A 138 21.65 -20.97 12.74
N TYR A 139 21.95 -19.92 11.97
CA TYR A 139 22.44 -20.03 10.60
C TYR A 139 23.87 -20.59 10.60
N THR A 140 24.08 -21.83 11.08
CA THR A 140 25.40 -22.48 11.05
C THR A 140 25.62 -23.33 9.80
N ASP A 141 24.67 -23.42 8.87
CA ASP A 141 24.83 -24.15 7.61
C ASP A 141 24.40 -23.37 6.36
N VAL A 142 24.59 -22.05 6.35
CA VAL A 142 24.55 -21.29 5.08
C VAL A 142 25.97 -21.04 4.60
N THR A 143 26.46 -21.90 3.72
CA THR A 143 27.70 -21.68 2.99
C THR A 143 27.45 -20.64 1.89
N ILE A 144 27.79 -19.38 2.18
CA ILE A 144 27.80 -18.31 1.16
C ILE A 144 29.06 -18.50 0.32
N THR A 145 28.94 -19.02 -0.91
CA THR A 145 29.96 -18.81 -1.95
C THR A 145 29.81 -17.38 -2.46
N GLN A 146 30.69 -16.49 -2.01
CA GLN A 146 30.77 -15.12 -2.46
C GLN A 146 31.48 -15.05 -3.81
N GLU A 147 30.84 -14.46 -4.82
CA GLU A 147 31.55 -13.65 -5.83
C GLU A 147 30.72 -12.41 -6.19
N VAL A 148 31.30 -11.24 -5.89
CA VAL A 148 31.47 -10.03 -6.73
C VAL A 148 31.67 -8.81 -5.80
N GLN A 149 32.75 -8.06 -6.06
CA GLN A 149 33.27 -6.96 -5.25
C GLN A 149 32.42 -5.68 -5.29
N PRO A 150 32.53 -4.79 -4.28
CA PRO A 150 31.84 -3.50 -4.26
C PRO A 150 32.58 -2.48 -5.13
N ASN A 151 31.85 -1.71 -5.95
CA ASN A 151 32.44 -0.57 -6.66
C ASN A 151 31.96 0.77 -6.08
N ARG A 152 32.92 1.37 -5.38
CA ARG A 152 33.21 2.77 -4.99
C ARG A 152 32.22 3.90 -5.36
N ASP A 153 31.89 4.64 -4.31
CA ASP A 153 31.60 6.07 -4.16
C ASP A 153 31.28 6.89 -5.42
N ARG A 154 30.07 7.46 -5.45
CA ARG A 154 29.80 8.72 -6.14
C ARG A 154 29.14 9.71 -5.19
N GLU A 155 29.78 10.86 -5.14
CA GLU A 155 29.47 12.08 -4.40
C GLU A 155 28.04 12.56 -4.69
N ILE A 156 27.31 12.90 -3.62
CA ILE A 156 25.93 13.36 -3.64
C ILE A 156 25.93 14.83 -4.07
N ASP A 157 25.38 15.14 -5.24
CA ASP A 157 25.07 16.51 -5.65
C ASP A 157 23.64 16.86 -5.22
N ASP A 158 23.52 17.96 -4.47
CA ASP A 158 22.36 18.37 -3.67
C ASP A 158 21.30 19.11 -4.50
N THR A 159 21.01 18.64 -5.71
CA THR A 159 20.02 19.26 -6.61
C THR A 159 19.11 18.25 -7.34
N SER A 160 18.62 17.21 -6.65
CA SER A 160 17.71 16.24 -7.26
C SER A 160 16.27 16.75 -7.34
N THR A 161 15.86 17.20 -8.52
CA THR A 161 14.45 17.46 -8.86
C THR A 161 13.71 16.11 -8.97
N PHE A 162 12.51 16.01 -8.38
CA PHE A 162 11.76 14.76 -8.19
C PHE A 162 10.88 14.40 -9.40
N TYR A 163 10.78 13.11 -9.75
CA TYR A 163 9.84 12.60 -10.75
C TYR A 163 9.06 11.38 -10.22
N SER A 164 7.72 11.45 -10.26
CA SER A 164 6.84 10.30 -10.04
C SER A 164 6.48 9.70 -11.41
N LEU A 165 6.95 8.48 -11.69
CA LEU A 165 6.64 7.76 -12.94
C LEU A 165 5.44 6.85 -12.74
N LEU A 166 4.50 6.94 -13.67
CA LEU A 166 3.19 6.34 -13.49
C LEU A 166 2.78 5.60 -14.76
N LYS A 167 2.33 4.35 -14.62
CA LYS A 167 1.88 3.52 -15.74
C LYS A 167 0.51 2.92 -15.48
N PRO A 168 -0.52 3.33 -16.23
CA PRO A 168 -1.69 2.48 -16.43
C PRO A 168 -1.32 1.38 -17.43
N GLY A 169 -1.37 0.12 -16.97
CA GLY A 169 -1.30 -1.08 -17.81
C GLY A 169 0.05 -1.38 -18.46
N ALA A 170 0.88 -2.20 -17.82
CA ALA A 170 1.56 -3.36 -18.45
C ALA A 170 2.50 -4.04 -17.45
N THR A 171 2.38 -5.36 -17.41
CA THR A 171 3.24 -6.33 -16.74
C THR A 171 4.69 -6.26 -17.19
N ARG A 172 5.63 -6.26 -16.24
CA ARG A 172 6.85 -7.06 -16.28
C ARG A 172 7.43 -7.20 -14.86
N GLU A 173 7.76 -8.45 -14.53
CA GLU A 173 8.52 -8.89 -13.36
C GLU A 173 9.71 -7.97 -13.07
N GLU A 174 9.61 -7.19 -11.99
CA GLU A 174 10.55 -7.16 -10.86
C GLU A 174 9.95 -6.20 -9.82
N ALA A 175 8.85 -6.61 -9.19
CA ALA A 175 8.25 -5.87 -8.09
C ALA A 175 8.09 -6.83 -6.94
N THR A 176 8.84 -6.60 -5.86
CA THR A 176 8.47 -7.06 -4.52
C THR A 176 6.98 -6.81 -4.33
N GLU A 177 6.23 -7.82 -3.87
CA GLU A 177 4.77 -7.87 -3.97
C GLU A 177 4.08 -6.52 -3.67
N PRO A 178 3.34 -5.94 -4.63
CA PRO A 178 2.73 -4.64 -4.43
C PRO A 178 1.57 -4.75 -3.44
N VAL A 179 1.55 -3.87 -2.44
CA VAL A 179 0.44 -3.81 -1.49
C VAL A 179 -0.77 -3.17 -2.16
N LEU A 180 -1.92 -3.84 -2.08
CA LEU A 180 -3.17 -3.40 -2.66
C LEU A 180 -3.80 -2.30 -1.80
N LYS A 181 -4.12 -1.16 -2.41
CA LYS A 181 -4.81 -0.04 -1.77
C LYS A 181 -5.97 0.44 -2.60
N SER A 182 -7.08 0.76 -1.92
CA SER A 182 -8.24 1.43 -2.52
C SER A 182 -8.29 2.89 -2.07
N ILE A 183 -8.60 3.81 -2.99
CA ILE A 183 -8.72 5.26 -2.75
C ILE A 183 -10.05 5.79 -3.30
#